data_AF-A0A0P6Z1W1-F1
#
_entry.id   AF-A0A0P6Z1W1-F1
#
_cell.length_a   1.000
_cell.length_b   1.000
_cell.length_c   1.000
_cell.angle_alpha   90.00
_cell.angle_beta   90.00
_cell.angle_gamma   90.00
#
_symmetry.space_group_name_H-M   'P 1'
#
loop_
_entity.id
_entity.type
_entity.pdbx_description
1 polymer ?
#
loop_
_entity_poly.entity_id
_entity_poly.type
_entity_poly.pdbx_seq_one_letter_code
_entity_poly.pdbx_strand_id
1 'polypeptide(L)'
;MDFESLLGLLTSLSGLGALIAALVNVLKTAGLVQDGQAGTVSAGLNLAALAVLLALGVLRPEFDLGAADRLAGQLAVVLSTVFAFVWQLGAARLSHRLVLRGLPWVGKSFS
;
A
#
# COMPACT_ATOMS: atom_id res chain seq x y z
N MET A 1 17.03 20.76 17.41
CA MET A 1 16.86 20.34 16.01
C MET A 1 16.36 21.53 15.23
N ASP A 2 17.06 21.92 14.17
CA ASP A 2 16.69 23.09 13.37
C ASP A 2 15.53 22.75 12.44
N PHE A 3 14.72 23.75 12.08
CA PHE A 3 13.53 23.58 11.24
C PHE A 3 13.84 22.94 9.87
N GLU A 4 14.98 23.27 9.27
CA GLU A 4 15.46 22.62 8.04
C GLU A 4 15.74 21.12 8.23
N SER A 5 16.26 20.70 9.39
CA SER A 5 16.51 19.28 9.67
C SER A 5 15.20 18.50 9.82
N LEU A 6 14.17 19.12 10.40
CA LEU A 6 12.83 18.53 10.49
C LEU A 6 12.15 18.43 9.13
N LEU A 7 12.28 19.45 8.26
CA LEU A 7 11.79 19.42 6.88
C LEU A 7 12.54 18.38 6.02
N GLY A 8 13.85 18.23 6.22
CA GLY A 8 14.65 17.20 5.54
C GLY A 8 14.25 15.77 5.97
N LEU A 9 13.94 15.57 7.25
CA LEU A 9 13.38 14.31 7.75
C LEU A 9 11.97 14.06 7.17
N LEU A 10 11.13 15.09 7.13
CA LEU A 10 9.75 14.95 6.64
C LEU A 10 9.67 14.63 5.14
N THR A 11 10.56 15.23 4.34
CA THR A 11 10.66 14.94 2.90
C THR A 11 11.34 13.61 2.60
N SER A 12 12.07 13.02 3.56
CA SER A 12 12.75 11.74 3.38
C SER A 12 11.96 10.51 3.88
N LEU A 13 10.80 10.71 4.53
CA LEU A 13 9.87 9.67 5.00
C LEU A 13 9.09 8.95 3.87
N SER A 14 9.83 8.52 2.85
CA SER A 14 9.29 7.86 1.67
C SER A 14 8.81 6.44 1.94
N GLY A 15 9.40 5.74 2.90
CA GLY A 15 9.02 4.39 3.29
C GLY A 15 7.63 4.34 3.92
N LEU A 16 7.30 5.31 4.77
CA LEU A 16 5.97 5.44 5.37
C LEU A 16 4.92 5.78 4.32
N GLY A 17 5.24 6.69 3.39
CA GLY A 17 4.37 6.98 2.23
C GLY A 17 4.12 5.74 1.36
N ALA A 18 5.16 4.94 1.11
CA ALA A 18 5.05 3.68 0.36
C ALA A 18 4.14 2.67 1.08
N LEU A 19 4.22 2.58 2.42
CA LEU A 19 3.38 1.69 3.21
C LEU A 19 1.90 2.11 3.15
N ILE A 20 1.62 3.41 3.27
CA ILE A 20 0.25 3.93 3.13
C ILE A 20 -0.29 3.62 1.74
N ALA A 21 0.50 3.86 0.68
CA ALA A 21 0.11 3.53 -0.69
C ALA A 21 -0.19 2.04 -0.85
N ALA A 22 0.65 1.16 -0.31
CA ALA A 22 0.43 -0.28 -0.32
C ALA A 22 -0.89 -0.66 0.37
N LEU A 23 -1.14 -0.12 1.57
CA LEU A 23 -2.37 -0.36 2.32
C LEU A 23 -3.61 0.11 1.56
N VAL A 24 -3.60 1.32 1.01
CA VAL A 24 -4.72 1.86 0.24
C VAL A 24 -5.00 0.98 -0.98
N ASN A 25 -3.97 0.50 -1.67
CA ASN A 25 -4.13 -0.38 -2.82
C ASN A 25 -4.76 -1.73 -2.43
N VAL A 26 -4.33 -2.31 -1.30
CA VAL A 26 -4.94 -3.53 -0.74
C VAL A 26 -6.41 -3.30 -0.41
N LEU A 27 -6.73 -2.21 0.29
CA LEU A 27 -8.10 -1.87 0.69
C LEU A 27 -9.01 -1.61 -0.52
N LYS A 28 -8.48 -0.97 -1.57
CA LYS A 28 -9.19 -0.76 -2.83
C LYS A 28 -9.50 -2.09 -3.50
N THR A 29 -8.53 -2.99 -3.58
CA THR A 29 -8.72 -4.32 -4.19
C THR A 29 -9.69 -5.20 -3.39
N ALA A 30 -9.75 -5.02 -2.07
CA ALA A 30 -10.73 -5.67 -1.20
C ALA A 30 -12.14 -5.05 -1.26
N GLY A 31 -12.33 -3.93 -1.96
CA GLY A 31 -13.61 -3.23 -2.07
C GLY A 31 -13.97 -2.34 -0.86
N LEU A 32 -13.05 -2.16 0.10
CA LEU A 32 -13.25 -1.28 1.26
C LEU A 32 -13.06 0.20 0.92
N VAL A 33 -12.26 0.51 -0.10
CA VAL A 33 -12.03 1.87 -0.59
C VAL A 33 -12.48 1.96 -2.04
N GLN A 34 -13.37 2.90 -2.32
CA GLN A 34 -13.86 3.13 -3.69
C GLN A 34 -12.80 3.84 -4.54
N ASP A 35 -12.83 3.62 -5.85
CA ASP A 35 -11.84 4.14 -6.80
C ASP A 35 -11.67 5.67 -6.77
N GLY A 36 -12.74 6.41 -6.47
CA GLY A 36 -12.71 7.88 -6.31
C GLY A 36 -12.29 8.36 -4.92
N GLN A 37 -12.24 7.48 -3.92
CA GLN A 37 -11.93 7.83 -2.53
C GLN A 37 -10.49 7.55 -2.13
N ALA A 38 -9.74 6.81 -2.96
CA ALA A 38 -8.36 6.43 -2.67
C ALA A 38 -7.45 7.64 -2.38
N GLY A 39 -7.63 8.74 -3.11
CA GLY A 39 -6.91 9.99 -2.85
C GLY A 39 -7.21 10.57 -1.48
N THR A 40 -8.49 10.65 -1.10
CA THR A 40 -8.94 11.16 0.20
C THR A 40 -8.45 10.29 1.36
N VAL A 41 -8.55 8.96 1.23
CA VAL A 41 -8.08 8.01 2.25
C VAL A 41 -6.55 8.08 2.39
N SER A 42 -5.83 8.13 1.28
CA SER A 42 -4.37 8.30 1.29
C SER A 42 -3.95 9.61 1.95
N ALA A 43 -4.59 10.74 1.58
CA ALA A 43 -4.33 12.04 2.20
C ALA A 43 -4.63 12.02 3.70
N GLY A 44 -5.75 11.42 4.12
CA GLY A 44 -6.11 11.27 5.53
C GLY A 44 -5.10 10.44 6.32
N LEU A 45 -4.64 9.32 5.76
CA LEU A 45 -3.62 8.47 6.39
C LEU A 45 -2.27 9.17 6.47
N ASN A 46 -1.86 9.91 5.44
CA ASN A 46 -0.63 10.69 5.46
C ASN A 46 -0.70 11.83 6.50
N LEU A 47 -1.85 12.50 6.62
CA LEU A 47 -2.05 13.53 7.64
C LEU A 47 -2.04 12.94 9.06
N ALA A 48 -2.66 11.78 9.26
CA ALA A 48 -2.60 11.07 10.54
C ALA A 48 -1.16 10.66 10.88
N ALA A 49 -0.41 10.14 9.91
CA ALA A 49 1.00 9.80 10.09
C ALA A 49 1.84 11.02 10.44
N LEU A 50 1.63 12.15 9.76
CA LEU A 50 2.27 13.41 10.09
C LEU A 50 1.99 13.84 11.54
N ALA A 51 0.74 13.75 11.98
CA ALA A 51 0.37 14.08 13.36
C ALA A 51 1.08 13.18 14.38
N VAL A 52 1.20 11.87 14.09
CA VAL A 52 1.95 10.93 14.94
C VAL A 52 3.43 11.27 14.96
N LEU A 53 4.04 11.59 13.83
CA LEU A 53 5.45 11.96 13.74
C LEU A 53 5.75 13.24 14.53
N LEU A 54 4.88 14.24 14.44
CA LEU A 54 4.98 15.47 15.22
C LEU A 54 4.85 15.19 16.72
N ALA A 55 3.89 14.35 17.12
CA ALA A 55 3.73 13.94 18.52
C ALA A 55 4.97 13.18 19.04
N LEU A 56 5.55 12.29 18.23
CA LEU A 56 6.79 11.58 18.57
C LEU A 56 7.98 12.53 18.70
N GLY A 57 8.13 13.51 17.82
CA GLY A 57 9.20 14.50 17.91
C GLY A 57 9.15 15.32 19.20
N VAL A 58 7.96 15.54 19.76
CA VAL A 58 7.78 16.27 21.04
C VAL A 58 7.92 15.35 22.26
N LEU A 59 7.31 14.16 22.23
CA LEU A 59 7.23 13.27 23.39
C LEU A 59 8.44 12.33 23.52
N ARG A 60 9.11 12.03 22.41
CA ARG A 60 10.21 11.07 22.29
C ARG A 60 11.23 11.54 21.23
N PRO A 61 11.95 12.65 21.47
CA PRO A 61 12.92 13.20 20.50
C PRO A 61 14.10 12.25 20.20
N GLU A 62 14.37 11.29 21.09
CA GLU A 62 15.39 10.25 20.91
C GLU A 62 15.00 9.18 19.86
N PHE A 63 13.75 9.19 19.38
CA PHE A 63 13.22 8.15 18.51
C PHE A 63 13.83 8.26 17.10
N ASP A 64 14.44 7.17 16.62
CA ASP A 64 15.02 7.11 15.27
C ASP A 64 13.93 6.97 14.20
N LEU A 65 13.44 8.13 13.75
CA LEU A 65 12.47 8.25 12.67
C LEU A 65 12.99 7.66 11.35
N GLY A 66 14.29 7.70 11.10
CA GLY A 66 14.90 7.12 9.90
C GLY A 66 14.93 5.60 9.90
N ALA A 67 15.12 4.97 11.07
CA ALA A 67 14.94 3.52 11.21
C ALA A 67 13.48 3.11 11.04
N ALA A 68 12.54 3.87 11.63
CA ALA A 68 11.11 3.62 11.48
C ALA A 68 10.66 3.73 10.02
N ASP A 69 11.14 4.73 9.26
CA ASP A 69 10.82 4.87 7.84
C ASP A 69 11.35 3.70 7.00
N ARG A 70 12.60 3.28 7.25
CA ARG A 70 13.19 2.12 6.56
C ARG A 70 12.37 0.85 6.80
N LEU A 71 11.94 0.62 8.04
CA LEU A 71 11.06 -0.50 8.37
C LEU A 71 9.71 -0.38 7.67
N ALA A 72 9.10 0.81 7.63
CA ALA A 72 7.86 1.04 6.91
C ALA A 72 8.01 0.74 5.41
N GLY A 73 9.10 1.18 4.78
CA GLY A 73 9.41 0.86 3.39
C GLY A 73 9.58 -0.64 3.13
N GLN A 74 10.29 -1.35 4.02
CA GLN A 74 10.41 -2.81 3.92
C GLN A 74 9.04 -3.51 4.05
N LEU A 75 8.22 -3.08 5.00
CA LEU A 75 6.86 -3.59 5.16
C LEU A 75 6.00 -3.30 3.93
N ALA A 76 6.14 -2.13 3.32
CA ALA A 76 5.44 -1.77 2.10
C ALA A 76 5.77 -2.74 0.95
N VAL A 77 7.05 -3.06 0.78
CA VAL A 77 7.52 -4.02 -0.22
C VAL A 77 6.95 -5.40 0.08
N VAL A 78 7.12 -5.91 1.31
CA VAL A 78 6.63 -7.24 1.71
C VAL A 78 5.12 -7.35 1.51
N LEU A 79 4.36 -6.37 1.99
CA LEU A 79 2.91 -6.33 1.87
C LEU A 79 2.48 -6.32 0.40
N SER A 80 3.08 -5.46 -0.42
CA SER A 80 2.75 -5.34 -1.83
C SER A 80 3.07 -6.61 -2.60
N THR A 81 4.23 -7.23 -2.35
CA THR A 81 4.65 -8.48 -3.00
C THR A 81 3.74 -9.64 -2.61
N VAL A 82 3.49 -9.83 -1.31
CA VAL A 82 2.61 -10.91 -0.83
C VAL A 82 1.20 -10.72 -1.37
N PHE A 83 0.68 -9.50 -1.31
CA PHE A 83 -0.65 -9.19 -1.81
C PHE A 83 -0.75 -9.42 -3.33
N ALA A 84 0.21 -8.94 -4.11
CA ALA A 84 0.25 -9.15 -5.55
C ALA A 84 0.28 -10.64 -5.91
N PHE A 85 1.05 -11.45 -5.19
CA PHE A 85 1.11 -12.89 -5.39
C PHE A 85 -0.24 -13.57 -5.10
N VAL A 86 -0.87 -13.26 -3.96
CA VAL A 86 -2.18 -13.80 -3.58
C VAL A 86 -3.25 -13.39 -4.61
N TRP A 87 -3.24 -12.11 -5.01
CA TRP A 87 -4.16 -11.59 -6.02
C TRP A 87 -3.97 -12.28 -7.37
N GLN A 88 -2.73 -12.48 -7.82
CA GLN A 88 -2.43 -13.20 -9.06
C GLN A 88 -2.97 -14.64 -9.06
N LEU A 89 -2.81 -15.37 -7.95
CA LEU A 89 -3.36 -16.72 -7.81
C LEU A 89 -4.90 -16.72 -7.86
N GLY A 90 -5.53 -15.75 -7.18
CA GLY A 90 -6.99 -15.56 -7.20
C GLY A 90 -7.48 -15.22 -8.60
N ALA A 91 -6.86 -14.25 -9.25
CA ALA A 91 -7.16 -13.82 -10.61
C ALA A 91 -7.01 -14.97 -11.61
N ALA A 92 -5.93 -15.75 -11.54
CA ALA A 92 -5.73 -16.91 -12.42
C ALA A 92 -6.85 -17.95 -12.28
N ARG A 93 -7.28 -18.25 -11.05
CA ARG A 93 -8.41 -19.17 -10.81
C ARG A 93 -9.73 -18.60 -11.33
N LEU A 94 -9.97 -17.31 -11.12
CA LEU A 94 -11.17 -16.61 -11.61
C LEU A 94 -11.21 -16.59 -13.13
N SER A 95 -10.13 -16.21 -13.80
CA SER A 95 -10.02 -16.22 -15.27
C SER A 95 -10.25 -17.62 -15.83
N HIS A 96 -9.70 -18.67 -15.20
CA HIS A 96 -9.95 -20.03 -15.66
C HIS A 96 -11.43 -20.44 -15.51
N ARG A 97 -12.07 -20.10 -14.39
CA ARG A 97 -13.47 -20.46 -14.14
C ARG A 97 -14.48 -19.66 -14.94
N LEU A 98 -14.26 -18.36 -15.11
CA LEU A 98 -15.23 -17.42 -15.71
C LEU A 98 -15.03 -17.25 -17.21
N VAL A 99 -13.78 -17.32 -17.68
CA VAL A 99 -13.46 -17.05 -19.09
C VAL A 99 -13.15 -18.35 -19.81
N LEU A 100 -12.23 -19.17 -19.30
CA LEU A 100 -11.71 -20.32 -20.06
C LEU A 100 -12.59 -21.58 -19.99
N ARG A 101 -13.53 -21.66 -19.05
CA ARG A 101 -14.39 -22.84 -18.90
C ARG A 101 -15.49 -22.81 -19.97
N GLY A 102 -15.25 -23.51 -21.08
CA GLY A 102 -16.22 -23.66 -22.18
C GLY A 102 -15.92 -22.83 -23.42
N LEU A 103 -14.83 -22.05 -23.45
CA LEU A 103 -14.40 -21.39 -24.69
C LEU A 103 -13.70 -22.40 -25.61
N PRO A 104 -14.23 -22.64 -26.83
CA PRO A 104 -13.58 -23.52 -27.79
C PRO A 104 -12.25 -22.91 -28.20
N TRP A 105 -11.15 -23.61 -27.91
CA TRP A 105 -9.79 -23.08 -28.09
C TRP A 105 -9.48 -22.76 -29.55
N VAL A 106 -10.05 -23.54 -30.48
CA VAL A 106 -10.20 -23.26 -31.92
C VAL A 106 -11.35 -24.15 -32.43
N GLY A 107 -12.48 -23.58 -32.83
CA GLY A 107 -13.45 -24.19 -33.75
C GLY A 107 -14.18 -25.50 -33.37
N LYS A 108 -13.96 -26.13 -32.22
CA LYS A 108 -14.75 -27.30 -31.77
C LYS A 108 -15.18 -27.20 -30.33
N SER A 109 -16.50 -27.16 -30.14
CA SER A 109 -17.19 -27.40 -28.88
C SER A 109 -17.60 -28.88 -28.84
N PHE A 110 -17.11 -29.64 -27.86
CA PHE A 110 -17.66 -30.96 -27.54
C PHE A 110 -18.73 -30.74 -26.47
N SER A 111 -19.98 -30.71 -26.93
CA SER A 111 -21.18 -30.84 -26.10
C SER A 111 -21.25 -32.22 -25.46
#